data_AF-A0A0D6NI29-F1
#
_entry.id   AF-A0A0D6NI29-F1
#
_cell.length_a   1.000
_cell.length_b   1.000
_cell.length_c   1.000
_cell.angle_alpha   90.00
_cell.angle_beta   90.00
_cell.angle_gamma   90.00
#
_symmetry.space_group_name_H-M   'P 1'
#
loop_
_entity.id
_entity.type
_entity.pdbx_description
1 polymer ?
#
loop_
_entity_poly.entity_id
_entity_poly.type
_entity_poly.pdbx_seq_one_letter_code
_entity_poly.pdbx_strand_id
1 'polypeptide(L)'
;MDPTTLLASLFNYVLPMLPAKYAAAASVIGSFAVSTCALIAYFWPRPAAGSKLLPLYDVINKLGLNGKHAANADDTAAKSSTPKT
;
A
#
# COMPACT_ATOMS: atom_id res chain seq x y z
N MET A 1 20.14 24.47 10.36
CA MET A 1 19.93 23.26 11.17
C MET A 1 20.10 22.07 10.26
N ASP A 2 20.90 21.09 10.66
CA ASP A 2 21.08 19.88 9.86
C ASP A 2 19.79 19.03 9.87
N PRO A 3 19.50 18.28 8.79
CA PRO A 3 18.28 17.48 8.69
C PRO A 3 18.14 16.43 9.80
N THR A 4 19.26 15.91 10.28
CA THR A 4 19.33 14.94 11.37
C THR A 4 18.87 15.53 12.70
N THR A 5 19.24 16.77 13.00
CA THR A 5 18.75 17.48 14.19
C THR A 5 17.26 17.81 14.11
N LEU A 6 16.74 18.15 12.93
CA LEU A 6 15.30 18.33 12.74
C LEU A 6 14.54 17.02 12.95
N LEU A 7 15.05 15.91 12.41
CA LEU A 7 14.45 14.59 12.57
C LEU A 7 14.49 14.15 14.05
N ALA A 8 15.62 14.32 14.72
CA ALA A 8 15.77 13.99 16.14
C ALA A 8 14.83 14.84 17.01
N SER A 9 14.68 16.13 16.71
CA SER A 9 13.77 17.02 17.45
C SER A 9 12.31 16.62 17.25
N LEU A 10 11.92 16.27 16.01
CA LEU A 10 10.58 15.79 15.71
C LEU A 10 10.28 14.46 16.42
N PHE A 11 11.21 13.51 16.38
CA PHE A 11 11.04 12.22 17.08
C PHE A 11 10.88 12.42 18.59
N ASN A 12 11.74 13.22 19.22
CA ASN A 12 11.64 13.50 20.66
C ASN A 12 10.36 14.26 21.04
N TYR A 13 9.82 15.08 20.15
CA TYR A 13 8.56 15.78 20.38
C TYR A 13 7.33 14.87 20.23
N VAL A 14 7.36 13.97 19.24
CA VAL A 14 6.19 13.14 18.86
C VAL A 14 6.12 11.83 19.66
N LEU A 15 7.25 11.19 19.98
CA LEU A 15 7.26 9.92 20.73
C LEU A 15 6.46 9.96 22.04
N PRO A 16 6.60 10.99 22.88
CA PRO A 16 5.87 11.07 24.15
C PRO A 16 4.36 11.24 23.97
N MET A 17 3.92 11.76 22.82
CA MET A 17 2.50 11.92 22.49
C MET A 17 1.85 10.61 22.02
N LEU A 18 2.66 9.60 21.69
CA LEU A 18 2.17 8.32 21.21
C LEU A 18 1.96 7.38 22.41
N PRO A 19 0.72 7.04 22.78
CA PRO A 19 0.49 6.21 23.95
C PRO A 19 1.12 4.83 23.69
N ALA A 20 2.07 4.43 24.54
CA ALA A 20 2.85 3.20 24.35
C ALA A 20 1.97 1.95 24.12
N LYS A 21 0.76 1.96 24.71
CA LYS A 21 -0.27 0.93 24.52
C LYS A 21 -0.75 0.78 23.06
N TYR A 22 -0.77 1.86 22.29
CA TYR A 22 -1.24 1.86 20.91
C TYR A 22 -0.09 1.77 19.90
N ALA A 23 1.14 2.11 20.28
CA ALA A 23 2.30 2.04 19.38
C ALA A 23 2.50 0.63 18.82
N ALA A 24 2.58 -0.36 19.70
CA ALA A 24 2.74 -1.76 19.32
C ALA A 24 1.48 -2.33 18.66
N ALA A 25 0.29 -1.94 19.14
CA ALA A 25 -0.96 -2.39 18.55
C ALA A 25 -1.15 -1.87 17.11
N ALA A 26 -0.80 -0.59 16.87
CA ALA A 26 -0.89 0.03 15.55
C ALA A 26 0.07 -0.62 14.55
N SER A 27 1.30 -0.93 14.96
CA SER A 27 2.23 -1.65 14.09
C SER A 27 1.73 -3.05 13.75
N VAL A 28 1.20 -3.79 14.73
CA VAL A 28 0.67 -5.15 14.50
C VAL A 28 -0.55 -5.12 13.56
N ILE A 29 -1.52 -4.24 13.83
CA ILE A 29 -2.72 -4.12 13.00
C ILE A 29 -2.37 -3.63 11.60
N GLY A 30 -1.47 -2.65 11.47
CA GLY A 30 -1.01 -2.15 10.18
C GLY A 30 -0.31 -3.23 9.36
N SER A 31 0.64 -3.96 9.96
CA SER A 31 1.32 -5.08 9.30
C SER A 31 0.36 -6.19 8.90
N PHE A 32 -0.62 -6.52 9.75
CA PHE A 32 -1.65 -7.50 9.44
C PHE A 32 -2.49 -7.05 8.24
N ALA A 33 -3.02 -5.81 8.26
CA ALA A 33 -3.85 -5.27 7.19
C ALA A 33 -3.10 -5.22 5.84
N VAL A 34 -1.84 -4.79 5.83
CA VAL A 34 -1.00 -4.77 4.63
C VAL A 34 -0.75 -6.20 4.12
N SER A 35 -0.43 -7.14 5.01
CA SER A 35 -0.20 -8.55 4.64
C SER A 35 -1.48 -9.19 4.09
N THR A 36 -2.63 -8.93 4.69
CA THR A 36 -3.93 -9.40 4.19
C THR A 36 -4.23 -8.81 2.81
N CYS A 37 -4.00 -7.51 2.60
CA CYS A 37 -4.15 -6.91 1.27
C CYS A 37 -3.22 -7.55 0.24
N ALA A 38 -1.96 -7.81 0.61
CA ALA A 38 -0.99 -8.46 -0.28
C ALA A 38 -1.45 -9.87 -0.69
N LEU A 39 -1.96 -10.67 0.26
CA LEU A 39 -2.50 -12.00 -0.02
C LEU A 39 -3.75 -11.94 -0.91
N ILE A 40 -4.69 -11.05 -0.61
CA ILE A 40 -5.90 -10.88 -1.44
C ILE A 40 -5.48 -10.52 -2.86
N ALA A 41 -4.61 -9.52 -3.03
CA ALA A 41 -4.15 -9.11 -4.35
C ALA A 41 -3.37 -10.21 -5.11
N TYR A 42 -2.70 -11.11 -4.41
CA TYR A 42 -2.01 -12.26 -5.03
C TYR A 42 -3.00 -13.26 -5.63
N PHE A 43 -4.11 -13.55 -4.95
CA PHE A 43 -5.10 -14.54 -5.41
C PHE A 43 -6.28 -13.95 -6.19
N TRP A 44 -6.44 -12.62 -6.22
CA TRP A 44 -7.60 -11.98 -6.83
C TRP A 44 -7.34 -11.61 -8.30
N PRO A 45 -8.03 -12.26 -9.27
CA PRO A 45 -7.89 -11.93 -10.69
C PRO A 45 -8.49 -10.56 -11.00
N ARG A 46 -7.95 -9.88 -12.01
CA ARG A 46 -8.32 -8.48 -12.28
C ARG A 46 -9.79 -8.42 -12.71
N PRO A 47 -10.66 -7.63 -12.04
CA PRO A 47 -12.04 -7.47 -12.48
C PRO A 47 -12.10 -6.76 -13.84
N ALA A 48 -13.15 -7.03 -14.61
CA ALA A 48 -13.33 -6.46 -15.95
C ALA A 48 -13.36 -4.92 -15.93
N ALA A 49 -12.89 -4.30 -17.03
CA ALA A 49 -12.93 -2.84 -17.20
C ALA A 49 -14.38 -2.34 -17.12
N GLY A 50 -14.70 -1.52 -16.10
CA GLY A 50 -16.05 -1.04 -15.80
C GLY A 50 -16.73 -1.72 -14.61
N SER A 51 -16.13 -2.74 -14.01
CA SER A 51 -16.66 -3.37 -12.80
C SER A 51 -16.58 -2.42 -11.60
N LYS A 52 -17.64 -2.39 -10.78
CA LYS A 52 -17.68 -1.63 -9.52
C LYS A 52 -16.62 -2.08 -8.49
N LEU A 53 -16.02 -3.26 -8.71
CA LEU A 53 -14.96 -3.82 -7.86
C LEU A 53 -13.56 -3.37 -8.28
N LEU A 54 -13.41 -2.73 -9.45
CA LEU A 54 -12.12 -2.27 -9.96
C LEU A 54 -11.46 -1.19 -9.09
N PRO A 55 -12.20 -0.19 -8.54
CA PRO A 55 -11.62 0.77 -7.60
C PRO A 55 -11.14 0.12 -6.30
N LEU A 56 -11.89 -0.88 -5.80
CA LEU A 56 -11.51 -1.63 -4.59
C LEU A 56 -10.26 -2.47 -4.84
N TYR A 57 -10.20 -3.11 -6.00
CA TYR A 57 -9.03 -3.88 -6.45
C TYR A 57 -7.77 -3.02 -6.51
N ASP A 58 -7.85 -1.81 -7.07
CA ASP A 58 -6.72 -0.88 -7.16
C ASP A 58 -6.26 -0.39 -5.78
N VAL A 59 -7.19 -0.12 -4.85
CA VAL A 59 -6.88 0.27 -3.48
C VAL A 59 -6.10 -0.83 -2.76
N ILE A 60 -6.59 -2.08 -2.85
CA ILE A 60 -5.95 -3.25 -2.21
C ILE A 60 -4.55 -3.50 -2.80
N ASN A 61 -4.40 -3.40 -4.12
CA ASN A 61 -3.09 -3.57 -4.76
C ASN A 61 -2.07 -2.50 -4.37
N LYS A 62 -2.51 -1.24 -4.20
CA LYS A 62 -1.66 -0.15 -3.72
C LYS A 62 -1.27 -0.35 -2.25
N LEU A 63 -2.22 -0.74 -1.40
CA LEU A 63 -2.00 -1.00 0.04
C LEU A 63 -1.10 -2.21 0.28
N GLY A 64 -1.27 -3.29 -0.49
CA GLY A 64 -0.44 -4.49 -0.42
C GLY A 64 0.92 -4.35 -1.10
N LEU A 65 1.28 -3.16 -1.61
CA LEU A 65 2.51 -2.88 -2.37
C LEU A 65 2.71 -3.81 -3.59
N ASN A 66 1.61 -4.36 -4.13
CA ASN A 66 1.64 -5.40 -5.16
C ASN A 66 1.79 -4.87 -6.60
N GLY A 67 1.80 -3.55 -6.79
CA GLY A 67 1.81 -2.90 -8.11
C GLY A 67 3.00 -3.21 -9.02
N LYS A 68 4.01 -3.96 -8.54
CA LYS A 68 5.16 -4.45 -9.34
C LYS A 68 5.51 -5.93 -9.09
N HIS A 69 4.76 -6.65 -8.25
CA HIS A 69 5.12 -8.01 -7.82
C HIS A 69 4.03 -9.04 -8.14
N ALA A 70 2.76 -8.62 -8.21
CA ALA A 70 1.69 -9.49 -8.65
C ALA A 70 1.64 -9.53 -10.18
N ALA A 71 1.71 -10.72 -10.77
CA ALA A 71 1.54 -10.94 -12.22
C ALA A 71 0.22 -10.34 -12.75
N ASN A 72 -0.78 -10.23 -11.88
CA ASN A 72 -2.10 -9.68 -12.18
C ASN A 72 -2.17 -8.13 -12.15
N ALA A 73 -1.10 -7.45 -11.71
CA ALA A 73 -0.93 -5.99 -11.79
C ALA A 73 -0.23 -5.55 -13.09
N ASP A 74 0.45 -6.47 -13.80
CA ASP A 74 1.25 -6.17 -15.00
C ASP A 74 0.41 -6.04 -16.28
N ASP A 75 -0.85 -6.50 -16.26
CA ASP A 75 -1.83 -6.30 -17.33
C ASP A 75 -2.15 -4.81 -17.61
N THR A 76 -1.70 -3.91 -16.74
CA THR A 76 -1.78 -2.46 -16.93
C THR A 76 -0.72 -1.96 -17.92
N ALA A 77 0.49 -2.55 -17.93
CA ALA A 77 1.56 -2.18 -18.86
C ALA A 77 1.27 -2.66 -20.29
N ALA A 78 0.57 -3.80 -20.43
CA ALA A 78 0.19 -4.35 -21.73
C ALA A 78 -0.89 -3.53 -22.48
N LYS A 79 -1.68 -2.69 -21.78
CA LYS A 79 -2.74 -1.87 -22.40
C LYS A 79 -2.34 -0.43 -22.74
N SER A 80 -1.19 0.07 -22.27
CA SER A 80 -0.72 1.42 -22.60
C SER A 80 0.16 1.48 -23.85
N SER A 81 0.50 0.35 -24.46
CA SER A 81 1.44 0.26 -25.59
C SER A 81 0.80 -0.10 -26.94
N THR A 82 -0.53 -0.18 -27.07
CA THR A 82 -1.15 -0.32 -28.39
C THR A 82 -1.12 1.04 -29.10
N PRO A 83 -0.30 1.23 -30.15
CA PRO A 83 -0.30 2.45 -30.93
C PRO A 83 -1.64 2.53 -31.66
N LYS A 84 -2.34 3.67 -31.55
CA LYS A 84 -3.43 3.96 -32.50
C LYS A 84 -2.77 4.17 -33.87
N THR A 85 -3.25 3.36 -34.82
CA THR A 85 -3.03 3.45 -36.27
C THR A 85 -3.14 4.86 -36.81
#